data_AF-A0A1I7G2D5-F1
#
_entry.id   AF-A0A1I7G2D5-F1
#
_cell.length_a   1.000
_cell.length_b   1.000
_cell.length_c   1.000
_cell.angle_alpha   90.00
_cell.angle_beta   90.00
_cell.angle_gamma   90.00
#
_symmetry.space_group_name_H-M   'P 1'
#
loop_
_entity.id
_entity.type
_entity.pdbx_description
1 polymer ?
#
loop_
_entity_poly.entity_id
_entity_poly.type
_entity_poly.pdbx_seq_one_letter_code
_entity_poly.pdbx_strand_id
1 'polypeptide(L)'
;MKTKLLIAFSLFFFGFAQVEAQEKNKALEYLEFLSKENEKLNTQVWQYTKAVAHDKRPRKIEKTRKNLVTQIQLSKRKISQMPSVDGDDTYKNEFVNYLTIYENSINNDYAKIVDLKEIAEQSYDAMEAYILLQEKVDEKMEHASTEIDSAQATFAKKYNINLVAGQESDLSKKMKISNAVFQHKNAAYLPFFKANFQENLLIGSLGSHNVGDIQQKASALQAFAQEGLDSLQTIQAYNNDSSIIDVTKKVLLFYKEEAEISVPEMIDFMLLNDKITKMQQALESKKAKDRTKEEIDEYNNLVKQVNTEVAKFNKTNERLNQERTVLLTEWETVSNNFLSKHIPKN
;
A
#
# COMPACT_ATOMS: atom_id res chain seq x y z
N MET A 1 -66.10 -7.92 -68.80
CA MET A 1 -65.97 -9.09 -67.90
C MET A 1 -64.61 -9.71 -68.15
N LYS A 2 -63.78 -10.12 -67.20
CA LYS A 2 -63.68 -10.00 -65.74
C LYS A 2 -62.20 -10.31 -65.47
N THR A 3 -61.52 -9.38 -64.81
CA THR A 3 -60.47 -9.56 -63.79
C THR A 3 -59.53 -10.77 -63.91
N LYS A 4 -58.29 -10.48 -64.32
CA LYS A 4 -57.10 -11.29 -64.05
C LYS A 4 -56.56 -10.96 -62.64
N LEU A 5 -56.19 -12.02 -61.94
CA LEU A 5 -54.97 -12.21 -61.13
C LEU A 5 -54.39 -10.97 -60.42
N LEU A 6 -54.44 -10.92 -59.07
CA LEU A 6 -53.43 -10.28 -58.19
C LEU A 6 -53.89 -10.30 -56.72
N ILE A 7 -53.71 -11.43 -56.01
CA ILE A 7 -53.59 -11.43 -54.53
C ILE A 7 -52.63 -12.55 -54.14
N ALA A 8 -51.33 -12.27 -54.15
CA ALA A 8 -50.32 -13.11 -53.50
C ALA A 8 -49.02 -12.30 -53.30
N PHE A 9 -49.08 -11.17 -52.58
CA PHE A 9 -47.87 -10.45 -52.17
C PHE A 9 -48.09 -9.55 -50.95
N SER A 10 -48.70 -10.07 -49.87
CA SER A 10 -48.89 -9.29 -48.63
C SER A 10 -48.77 -10.11 -47.33
N LEU A 11 -47.97 -11.19 -47.34
CA LEU A 11 -47.69 -12.00 -46.14
C LEU A 11 -46.21 -12.05 -45.75
N PHE A 12 -45.33 -11.28 -46.41
CA PHE A 12 -43.88 -11.34 -46.14
C PHE A 12 -43.34 -10.21 -45.25
N PHE A 13 -44.17 -9.25 -44.83
CA PHE A 13 -43.73 -8.10 -44.03
C PHE A 13 -43.98 -8.20 -42.52
N PHE A 14 -44.69 -9.24 -42.04
CA PHE A 14 -44.94 -9.45 -40.60
C PHE A 14 -43.91 -10.35 -39.89
N GLY A 15 -42.99 -11.00 -40.63
CA GLY A 15 -41.97 -11.87 -40.04
C GLY A 15 -40.76 -11.12 -39.46
N PHE A 16 -40.38 -9.97 -40.03
CA PHE A 16 -39.16 -9.25 -39.64
C PHE A 16 -39.24 -8.63 -38.23
N ALA A 17 -40.39 -8.07 -37.85
CA ALA A 17 -40.55 -7.46 -36.53
C ALA A 17 -40.57 -8.48 -35.37
N GLN A 18 -40.98 -9.73 -35.62
CA GLN A 18 -40.94 -10.79 -34.60
C GLN A 18 -39.53 -11.30 -34.35
N VAL A 19 -38.67 -11.34 -35.38
CA VAL A 19 -37.27 -11.76 -35.26
C VAL A 19 -36.46 -10.74 -34.46
N GLU A 20 -36.57 -9.45 -34.78
CA GLU A 20 -35.87 -8.38 -34.04
C GLU A 20 -36.28 -8.32 -32.55
N ALA A 21 -37.56 -8.54 -32.24
CA ALA A 21 -38.04 -8.58 -30.86
C ALA A 21 -37.52 -9.80 -30.08
N GLN A 22 -37.37 -10.95 -30.75
CA GLN A 22 -36.88 -12.18 -30.13
C GLN A 22 -35.36 -12.14 -29.90
N GLU A 23 -34.59 -11.55 -30.81
CA GLU A 23 -33.15 -11.32 -30.68
C GLU A 23 -32.85 -10.32 -29.56
N LYS A 24 -33.61 -9.22 -29.48
CA LYS A 24 -33.49 -8.25 -28.38
C LYS A 24 -33.76 -8.88 -27.01
N ASN A 25 -34.76 -9.76 -26.90
CA ASN A 25 -35.05 -10.46 -25.63
C ASN A 25 -33.90 -11.40 -25.22
N LYS A 26 -33.33 -12.17 -26.17
CA LYS A 26 -32.16 -13.01 -25.90
C LYS A 26 -30.94 -12.18 -25.48
N ALA A 27 -30.70 -11.04 -26.14
CA ALA A 27 -29.62 -10.12 -25.81
C ALA A 27 -29.81 -9.49 -24.41
N LEU A 28 -31.04 -9.19 -24.02
CA LEU A 28 -31.38 -8.69 -22.69
C LEU A 28 -31.12 -9.75 -21.61
N GLU A 29 -31.63 -10.97 -21.79
CA GLU A 29 -31.38 -12.09 -20.87
C GLU A 29 -29.87 -12.37 -20.71
N TYR A 30 -29.13 -12.31 -21.82
CA TYR A 30 -27.69 -12.46 -21.86
C TYR A 30 -26.97 -11.38 -21.04
N LEU A 31 -27.33 -10.11 -21.24
CA LEU A 31 -26.76 -8.99 -20.50
C LEU A 31 -27.12 -9.04 -19.01
N GLU A 32 -28.35 -9.42 -18.67
CA GLU A 32 -28.78 -9.61 -17.28
C GLU A 32 -27.98 -10.71 -16.58
N PHE A 33 -27.73 -11.83 -17.25
CA PHE A 33 -26.94 -12.91 -16.70
C PHE A 33 -25.51 -12.47 -16.40
N LEU A 34 -24.84 -11.83 -17.37
CA LEU A 34 -23.48 -11.32 -17.20
C LEU A 34 -23.42 -10.26 -16.09
N SER A 35 -24.41 -9.38 -16.03
CA SER A 35 -24.51 -8.36 -14.98
C SER A 35 -24.63 -8.99 -13.59
N LYS A 36 -25.46 -10.03 -13.44
CA LYS A 36 -25.62 -10.77 -12.16
C LYS A 36 -24.35 -11.49 -11.74
N GLU A 37 -23.58 -12.06 -12.67
CA GLU A 37 -22.30 -12.67 -12.34
C GLU A 37 -21.24 -11.60 -12.01
N ASN A 38 -21.26 -10.45 -12.70
CA ASN A 38 -20.40 -9.31 -12.38
C ASN A 38 -20.70 -8.76 -10.97
N GLU A 39 -21.96 -8.62 -10.58
CA GLU A 39 -22.35 -8.13 -9.26
C GLU A 39 -21.84 -9.03 -8.12
N LYS A 40 -21.87 -10.35 -8.31
CA LYS A 40 -21.32 -11.32 -7.35
C LYS A 40 -19.81 -11.18 -7.23
N LEU A 41 -19.10 -11.07 -8.36
CA LEU A 41 -17.66 -10.84 -8.38
C LEU A 41 -17.32 -9.55 -7.64
N ASN A 42 -18.03 -8.48 -8.00
CA ASN A 42 -17.89 -7.17 -7.42
C ASN A 42 -18.02 -7.19 -5.90
N THR A 43 -19.02 -7.90 -5.39
CA THR A 43 -19.19 -8.11 -3.95
C THR A 43 -17.97 -8.79 -3.31
N GLN A 44 -17.37 -9.79 -3.96
CA GLN A 44 -16.19 -10.49 -3.44
C GLN A 44 -14.92 -9.62 -3.49
N VAL A 45 -14.73 -8.86 -4.57
CA VAL A 45 -13.64 -7.89 -4.70
C VAL A 45 -13.73 -6.88 -3.57
N TRP A 46 -14.93 -6.33 -3.31
CA TRP A 46 -15.14 -5.39 -2.22
C TRP A 46 -14.82 -5.96 -0.84
N GLN A 47 -15.24 -7.20 -0.58
CA GLN A 47 -14.93 -7.90 0.67
C GLN A 47 -13.42 -8.09 0.86
N TYR A 48 -12.70 -8.37 -0.21
CA TYR A 48 -11.24 -8.48 -0.19
C TYR A 48 -10.58 -7.11 0.07
N THR A 49 -10.93 -6.07 -0.69
CA THR A 49 -10.41 -4.70 -0.50
C THR A 49 -10.62 -4.20 0.91
N LYS A 50 -11.83 -4.39 1.47
CA LYS A 50 -12.12 -4.05 2.87
C LYS A 50 -11.28 -4.83 3.88
N ALA A 51 -11.04 -6.12 3.63
CA ALA A 51 -10.19 -6.92 4.51
C ALA A 51 -8.75 -6.41 4.49
N VAL A 52 -8.22 -6.02 3.33
CA VAL A 52 -6.89 -5.42 3.22
C VAL A 52 -6.83 -4.05 3.91
N ALA A 53 -7.86 -3.22 3.74
CA ALA A 53 -7.92 -1.87 4.30
C ALA A 53 -8.12 -1.82 5.83
N HIS A 54 -8.86 -2.77 6.40
CA HIS A 54 -9.36 -2.66 7.78
C HIS A 54 -9.07 -3.87 8.68
N ASP A 55 -8.71 -5.04 8.13
CA ASP A 55 -8.45 -6.24 8.95
C ASP A 55 -6.96 -6.52 9.10
N LYS A 56 -6.45 -6.40 10.32
CA LYS A 56 -5.06 -6.78 10.68
C LYS A 56 -4.79 -8.29 10.69
N ARG A 57 -5.75 -9.15 10.31
CA ARG A 57 -5.66 -10.62 10.45
C ARG A 57 -5.32 -11.29 9.12
N PRO A 58 -4.10 -11.83 8.93
CA PRO A 58 -3.70 -12.48 7.67
C PRO A 58 -4.64 -13.59 7.22
N ARG A 59 -5.12 -14.41 8.17
CA ARG A 59 -6.08 -15.50 7.90
C ARG A 59 -7.39 -15.01 7.28
N LYS A 60 -7.85 -13.82 7.66
CA LYS A 60 -9.11 -13.27 7.12
C LYS A 60 -8.92 -12.74 5.71
N ILE A 61 -7.81 -12.06 5.45
CA ILE A 61 -7.41 -11.60 4.10
C ILE A 61 -7.27 -12.80 3.15
N GLU A 62 -6.59 -13.87 3.59
CA GLU A 62 -6.42 -15.06 2.75
C GLU A 62 -7.76 -15.78 2.51
N LYS A 63 -8.66 -15.79 3.49
CA LYS A 63 -10.01 -16.35 3.31
C LYS A 63 -10.81 -15.57 2.26
N THR A 64 -10.83 -14.24 2.32
CA THR A 64 -11.56 -13.42 1.33
C THR A 64 -10.94 -13.56 -0.05
N ARG A 65 -9.61 -13.66 -0.16
CA ARG A 65 -8.91 -13.96 -1.42
C ARG A 65 -9.35 -15.29 -2.03
N LYS A 66 -9.35 -16.38 -1.25
CA LYS A 66 -9.79 -17.71 -1.74
C LYS A 66 -11.26 -17.70 -2.19
N ASN A 67 -12.12 -16.98 -1.48
CA ASN A 67 -13.52 -16.81 -1.87
C ASN A 67 -13.64 -16.07 -3.21
N LEU A 68 -12.88 -14.99 -3.40
CA LEU A 68 -12.82 -14.25 -4.66
C LEU A 68 -12.37 -15.14 -5.83
N VAL A 69 -11.28 -15.90 -5.66
CA VAL A 69 -10.80 -16.84 -6.69
C VAL A 69 -11.87 -17.88 -7.04
N THR A 70 -12.51 -18.46 -6.02
CA THR A 70 -13.57 -19.44 -6.22
C THR A 70 -14.74 -18.84 -7.00
N GLN A 71 -15.15 -17.61 -6.68
CA GLN A 71 -16.22 -16.91 -7.38
C GLN A 71 -15.84 -16.62 -8.84
N ILE A 72 -14.61 -16.15 -9.09
CA ILE A 72 -14.09 -15.92 -10.45
C ILE A 72 -14.18 -17.20 -11.28
N GLN A 73 -13.68 -18.32 -10.73
CA GLN A 73 -13.68 -19.61 -11.43
C GLN A 73 -15.10 -20.11 -11.73
N LEU A 74 -16.03 -19.94 -10.78
CA LEU A 74 -17.43 -20.31 -10.98
C LEU A 74 -18.09 -19.45 -12.06
N SER A 75 -17.92 -18.13 -12.01
CA SER A 75 -18.48 -17.21 -13.01
C SER A 75 -17.88 -17.46 -14.39
N LYS A 76 -16.57 -17.68 -14.49
CA LYS A 76 -15.88 -17.99 -15.75
C LYS A 76 -16.42 -19.25 -16.40
N ARG A 77 -16.64 -20.33 -15.64
CA ARG A 77 -17.24 -21.57 -16.16
C ARG A 77 -18.65 -21.35 -16.68
N LYS A 78 -19.50 -20.68 -15.89
CA LYS A 78 -20.89 -20.40 -16.27
C LYS A 78 -20.97 -19.55 -17.53
N ILE A 79 -20.19 -18.48 -17.60
CA ILE A 79 -20.17 -17.54 -18.71
C ILE A 79 -19.66 -18.22 -19.98
N SER A 80 -18.61 -19.04 -19.87
CA SER A 80 -18.07 -19.80 -21.02
C SER A 80 -19.09 -20.77 -21.63
N GLN A 81 -20.06 -21.24 -20.84
CA GLN A 81 -21.12 -22.16 -21.27
C GLN A 81 -22.36 -21.44 -21.83
N MET A 82 -22.40 -20.11 -21.81
CA MET A 82 -23.53 -19.36 -22.36
C MET A 82 -23.61 -19.55 -23.88
N PRO A 83 -24.84 -19.69 -24.43
CA PRO A 83 -25.04 -19.67 -25.86
C PRO A 83 -24.70 -18.28 -26.43
N SER A 84 -24.26 -18.25 -27.68
CA SER A 84 -24.03 -17.01 -28.42
C SER A 84 -25.34 -16.25 -28.66
N VAL A 85 -25.26 -14.93 -28.72
CA VAL A 85 -26.38 -14.10 -29.19
C VAL A 85 -26.16 -13.84 -30.67
N ASP A 86 -27.01 -14.40 -31.52
CA ASP A 86 -26.91 -14.33 -33.00
C ASP A 86 -25.56 -14.80 -33.55
N GLY A 87 -24.97 -15.81 -32.91
CA GLY A 87 -23.65 -16.33 -33.26
C GLY A 87 -22.48 -15.42 -32.84
N ASP A 88 -22.75 -14.31 -32.16
CA ASP A 88 -21.74 -13.43 -31.59
C ASP A 88 -21.40 -13.81 -30.15
N ASP A 89 -20.12 -14.12 -29.92
CA ASP A 89 -19.55 -14.46 -28.63
C ASP A 89 -18.63 -13.36 -28.07
N THR A 90 -18.49 -12.22 -28.77
CA THR A 90 -17.49 -11.18 -28.48
C THR A 90 -17.56 -10.73 -27.03
N TYR A 91 -18.74 -10.30 -26.56
CA TYR A 91 -18.89 -9.81 -25.19
C TYR A 91 -18.67 -10.91 -24.13
N LYS A 92 -19.05 -12.17 -24.40
CA LYS A 92 -18.75 -13.30 -23.49
C LYS A 92 -17.25 -13.52 -23.40
N ASN A 93 -16.56 -13.52 -24.54
CA ASN A 93 -15.12 -13.76 -24.59
C ASN A 93 -14.35 -12.63 -23.91
N GLU A 94 -14.77 -11.38 -24.10
CA GLU A 94 -14.24 -10.22 -23.36
C GLU A 94 -14.46 -10.36 -21.86
N PHE A 95 -15.64 -10.82 -21.42
CA PHE A 95 -15.93 -11.08 -20.00
C PHE A 95 -15.07 -12.23 -19.43
N VAL A 96 -14.89 -13.31 -20.19
CA VAL A 96 -14.00 -14.42 -19.79
C VAL A 96 -12.55 -13.96 -19.70
N ASN A 97 -12.10 -13.08 -20.58
CA ASN A 97 -10.77 -12.48 -20.52
C ASN A 97 -10.61 -11.59 -19.28
N TYR A 98 -11.59 -10.72 -19.00
CA TYR A 98 -11.67 -9.92 -17.77
C TYR A 98 -11.52 -10.78 -16.51
N LEU A 99 -12.30 -11.86 -16.41
CA LEU A 99 -12.20 -12.81 -15.29
C LEU A 99 -10.85 -13.52 -15.23
N THR A 100 -10.22 -13.79 -16.37
CA THR A 100 -8.89 -14.42 -16.43
C THR A 100 -7.81 -13.47 -15.95
N ILE A 101 -7.89 -12.18 -16.28
CA ILE A 101 -7.00 -11.15 -15.77
C ILE A 101 -7.09 -11.09 -14.25
N TYR A 102 -8.31 -11.03 -13.70
CA TYR A 102 -8.53 -11.03 -12.25
C TYR A 102 -8.01 -12.31 -11.58
N GLU A 103 -8.29 -13.49 -12.14
CA GLU A 103 -7.80 -14.78 -11.62
C GLU A 103 -6.27 -14.80 -11.53
N ASN A 104 -5.60 -14.34 -12.60
CA ASN A 104 -4.15 -14.31 -12.67
C ASN A 104 -3.54 -13.31 -11.70
N SER A 105 -4.12 -12.11 -11.58
CA SER A 105 -3.67 -11.07 -10.65
C SER A 105 -3.80 -11.54 -9.18
N ILE A 106 -4.90 -12.22 -8.84
CA ILE A 106 -5.17 -12.66 -7.47
C ILE A 106 -4.48 -13.98 -7.09
N ASN A 107 -4.05 -14.80 -8.07
CA ASN A 107 -3.30 -16.03 -7.79
C ASN A 107 -1.79 -15.88 -7.98
N ASN A 108 -1.35 -15.38 -9.14
CA ASN A 108 0.06 -15.37 -9.50
C ASN A 108 0.76 -14.13 -8.94
N ASP A 109 0.15 -12.97 -9.12
CA ASP A 109 0.76 -11.72 -8.64
C ASP A 109 0.60 -11.60 -7.13
N TYR A 110 -0.48 -12.13 -6.54
CA TYR A 110 -0.59 -12.30 -5.09
C TYR A 110 0.48 -13.22 -4.48
N ALA A 111 0.80 -14.36 -5.10
CA ALA A 111 1.86 -15.24 -4.58
C ALA A 111 3.19 -14.48 -4.48
N LYS A 112 3.54 -13.71 -5.53
CA LYS A 112 4.70 -12.82 -5.51
C LYS A 112 4.59 -11.72 -4.45
N ILE A 113 3.41 -11.14 -4.24
CA ILE A 113 3.14 -10.16 -3.18
C ILE A 113 3.38 -10.80 -1.80
N VAL A 114 2.97 -12.06 -1.58
CA VAL A 114 3.23 -12.78 -0.33
C VAL A 114 4.72 -13.03 -0.14
N ASP A 115 5.41 -13.54 -1.16
CA ASP A 115 6.84 -13.80 -1.09
C ASP A 115 7.63 -12.50 -0.81
N LEU A 116 7.29 -11.41 -1.51
CA LEU A 116 7.89 -10.10 -1.27
C LEU A 116 7.53 -9.55 0.12
N LYS A 117 6.30 -9.76 0.60
CA LYS A 117 5.88 -9.30 1.92
C LYS A 117 6.72 -9.90 3.05
N GLU A 118 7.12 -11.16 2.92
CA GLU A 118 7.97 -11.83 3.93
C GLU A 118 9.33 -11.16 4.09
N ILE A 119 9.83 -10.51 3.04
CA ILE A 119 11.12 -9.81 3.03
C ILE A 119 11.00 -8.29 2.98
N ALA A 120 9.78 -7.75 2.80
CA ALA A 120 9.55 -6.31 2.60
C ALA A 120 10.08 -5.48 3.77
N GLU A 121 9.95 -5.98 5.00
CA GLU A 121 10.44 -5.28 6.20
C GLU A 121 11.96 -5.37 6.38
N GLN A 122 12.67 -6.14 5.55
CA GLN A 122 14.12 -6.35 5.65
C GLN A 122 14.94 -5.30 4.91
N SER A 123 14.36 -4.56 3.97
CA SER A 123 15.02 -3.45 3.28
C SER A 123 14.02 -2.49 2.64
N TYR A 124 14.46 -1.26 2.40
CA TYR A 124 13.68 -0.27 1.65
C TYR A 124 13.32 -0.77 0.25
N ASP A 125 14.30 -1.29 -0.51
CA ASP A 125 14.08 -1.78 -1.88
C ASP A 125 13.04 -2.91 -1.93
N ALA A 126 13.04 -3.80 -0.94
CA ALA A 126 12.05 -4.87 -0.85
C ALA A 126 10.65 -4.30 -0.56
N MET A 127 10.53 -3.32 0.33
CA MET A 127 9.25 -2.65 0.61
C MET A 127 8.73 -1.87 -0.61
N GLU A 128 9.60 -1.15 -1.30
CA GLU A 128 9.24 -0.41 -2.51
C GLU A 128 8.79 -1.37 -3.62
N ALA A 129 9.54 -2.45 -3.86
CA ALA A 129 9.16 -3.47 -4.83
C ALA A 129 7.81 -4.14 -4.48
N TYR A 130 7.58 -4.40 -3.20
CA TYR A 130 6.31 -4.93 -2.70
C TYR A 130 5.15 -3.97 -3.01
N ILE A 131 5.26 -2.69 -2.63
CA ILE A 131 4.24 -1.67 -2.87
C ILE A 131 3.99 -1.45 -4.37
N LEU A 132 5.05 -1.33 -5.16
CA LEU A 132 4.96 -1.15 -6.61
C LEU A 132 4.26 -2.32 -7.28
N LEU A 133 4.50 -3.55 -6.81
CA LEU A 133 3.79 -4.73 -7.32
C LEU A 133 2.30 -4.67 -6.99
N GLN A 134 1.93 -4.23 -5.78
CA GLN A 134 0.51 -4.05 -5.42
C GLN A 134 -0.16 -3.01 -6.33
N GLU A 135 0.48 -1.86 -6.54
CA GLU A 135 -0.06 -0.78 -7.38
C GLU A 135 -0.25 -1.24 -8.83
N LYS A 136 0.72 -1.95 -9.41
CA LYS A 136 0.60 -2.51 -10.77
C LYS A 136 -0.53 -3.53 -10.89
N VAL A 137 -0.76 -4.34 -9.85
CA VAL A 137 -1.87 -5.29 -9.81
C VAL A 137 -3.21 -4.55 -9.80
N ASP A 138 -3.32 -3.51 -8.97
CA ASP A 138 -4.54 -2.70 -8.85
C ASP A 138 -4.84 -1.95 -10.16
N GLU A 139 -3.83 -1.32 -10.78
CA GLU A 139 -3.94 -0.66 -12.09
C GLU A 139 -4.43 -1.62 -13.18
N LYS A 140 -3.85 -2.83 -13.24
CA LYS A 140 -4.22 -3.85 -14.22
C LYS A 140 -5.67 -4.31 -14.04
N MET A 141 -6.13 -4.46 -12.80
CA MET A 141 -7.53 -4.80 -12.50
C MET A 141 -8.49 -3.66 -12.86
N GLU A 142 -8.11 -2.41 -12.57
CA GLU A 142 -8.90 -1.22 -12.92
C GLU A 142 -9.04 -1.06 -14.44
N HIS A 143 -7.95 -1.28 -15.19
CA HIS A 143 -7.97 -1.28 -16.65
C HIS A 143 -8.95 -2.34 -17.19
N ALA A 144 -8.83 -3.59 -16.71
CA ALA A 144 -9.72 -4.66 -17.13
C ALA A 144 -11.19 -4.38 -16.78
N SER A 145 -11.45 -3.76 -15.62
CA SER A 145 -12.80 -3.30 -15.24
C SER A 145 -13.35 -2.24 -16.20
N THR A 146 -12.51 -1.31 -16.63
CA THR A 146 -12.91 -0.25 -17.58
C THR A 146 -13.19 -0.84 -18.97
N GLU A 147 -12.38 -1.80 -19.42
CA GLU A 147 -12.57 -2.49 -20.70
C GLU A 147 -13.90 -3.26 -20.73
N ILE A 148 -14.24 -3.98 -19.65
CA ILE A 148 -15.49 -4.74 -19.62
C ILE A 148 -16.74 -3.84 -19.55
N ASP A 149 -16.65 -2.69 -18.87
CA ASP A 149 -17.72 -1.69 -18.87
C ASP A 149 -17.96 -1.11 -20.28
N SER A 150 -16.88 -0.86 -21.04
CA SER A 150 -16.93 -0.40 -22.43
C SER A 150 -17.52 -1.46 -23.38
N ALA A 151 -17.15 -2.72 -23.18
CA ALA A 151 -17.69 -3.87 -23.89
C ALA A 151 -19.20 -4.02 -23.64
N GLN A 152 -19.65 -3.86 -22.39
CA GLN A 152 -21.07 -3.87 -22.02
C GLN A 152 -21.85 -2.77 -22.76
N ALA A 153 -21.32 -1.54 -22.78
CA ALA A 153 -21.93 -0.41 -23.48
C ALA A 153 -22.04 -0.66 -24.99
N THR A 154 -21.00 -1.24 -25.58
CA THR A 154 -20.96 -1.60 -27.01
C THR A 154 -21.99 -2.67 -27.34
N PHE A 155 -22.08 -3.73 -26.54
CA PHE A 155 -23.08 -4.78 -26.70
C PHE A 155 -24.50 -4.24 -26.57
N ALA A 156 -24.77 -3.44 -25.54
CA ALA A 156 -26.10 -2.85 -25.34
C ALA A 156 -26.53 -1.96 -26.51
N LYS A 157 -25.61 -1.14 -27.04
CA LYS A 157 -25.84 -0.32 -28.24
C LYS A 157 -26.15 -1.17 -29.46
N LYS A 158 -25.39 -2.26 -29.70
CA LYS A 158 -25.61 -3.19 -30.82
C LYS A 158 -27.04 -3.75 -30.84
N TYR A 159 -27.59 -4.06 -29.67
CA TYR A 159 -28.92 -4.67 -29.52
C TYR A 159 -30.05 -3.68 -29.19
N ASN A 160 -29.80 -2.37 -29.31
CA ASN A 160 -30.77 -1.32 -28.97
C ASN A 160 -31.34 -1.49 -27.55
N ILE A 161 -30.49 -1.93 -26.62
CA ILE A 161 -30.78 -2.04 -25.20
C ILE A 161 -30.41 -0.71 -24.57
N ASN A 162 -31.39 -0.05 -23.98
CA ASN A 162 -31.13 1.10 -23.15
C ASN A 162 -30.58 0.61 -21.82
N LEU A 163 -29.26 0.75 -21.65
CA LEU A 163 -28.71 0.71 -20.31
C LEU A 163 -29.38 1.83 -19.51
N VAL A 164 -29.84 1.53 -18.31
CA VAL A 164 -30.27 2.57 -17.38
C VAL A 164 -29.00 3.36 -17.03
N ALA A 165 -28.75 4.41 -17.83
CA ALA A 165 -27.54 5.19 -17.80
C ALA A 165 -27.45 5.96 -16.48
N GLY A 166 -26.29 5.95 -15.83
CA GLY A 166 -26.00 6.98 -14.85
C GLY A 166 -24.96 6.69 -13.78
N GLN A 167 -24.56 5.45 -13.52
CA GLN A 167 -23.53 5.22 -12.50
C GLN A 167 -22.60 4.10 -12.98
N GLU A 168 -21.34 4.46 -13.22
CA GLU A 168 -20.22 3.58 -12.87
C GLU A 168 -20.64 2.75 -11.65
N SER A 169 -20.53 1.42 -11.74
CA SER A 169 -21.08 0.57 -10.68
C SER A 169 -20.58 1.09 -9.33
N ASP A 170 -21.46 1.11 -8.32
CA ASP A 170 -21.11 1.62 -7.00
C ASP A 170 -19.78 0.99 -6.50
N LEU A 171 -19.50 -0.25 -6.92
CA LEU A 171 -18.20 -0.85 -6.75
C LEU A 171 -17.06 -0.17 -7.53
N SER A 172 -17.16 0.01 -8.86
CA SER A 172 -16.05 0.61 -9.62
C SER A 172 -15.65 1.97 -9.03
N LYS A 173 -16.63 2.78 -8.60
CA LYS A 173 -16.38 4.01 -7.82
C LYS A 173 -15.61 3.73 -6.53
N LYS A 174 -16.07 2.78 -5.72
CA LYS A 174 -15.41 2.38 -4.47
C LYS A 174 -13.98 1.88 -4.69
N MET A 175 -13.73 1.14 -5.77
CA MET A 175 -12.42 0.63 -6.13
C MET A 175 -11.47 1.75 -6.53
N LYS A 176 -11.90 2.66 -7.42
CA LYS A 176 -11.11 3.84 -7.79
C LYS A 176 -10.77 4.72 -6.58
N ILE A 177 -11.75 4.95 -5.69
CA ILE A 177 -11.51 5.66 -4.44
C ILE A 177 -10.47 4.90 -3.59
N SER A 178 -10.63 3.60 -3.41
CA SER A 178 -9.72 2.79 -2.58
C SER A 178 -8.30 2.78 -3.13
N ASN A 179 -8.13 2.59 -4.44
CA ASN A 179 -6.83 2.62 -5.12
C ASN A 179 -6.14 3.97 -4.92
N ALA A 180 -6.86 5.08 -5.16
CA ALA A 180 -6.33 6.42 -4.98
C ALA A 180 -5.93 6.71 -3.51
N VAL A 181 -6.71 6.21 -2.55
CA VAL A 181 -6.38 6.31 -1.11
C VAL A 181 -5.12 5.51 -0.77
N PHE A 182 -4.98 4.29 -1.29
CA PHE A 182 -3.79 3.47 -1.06
C PHE A 182 -2.54 4.11 -1.66
N GLN A 183 -2.59 4.55 -2.92
CA GLN A 183 -1.48 5.24 -3.58
C GLN A 183 -1.06 6.50 -2.80
N HIS A 184 -2.02 7.32 -2.38
CA HIS A 184 -1.73 8.52 -1.59
C HIS A 184 -1.04 8.19 -0.25
N LYS A 185 -1.56 7.19 0.46
CA LYS A 185 -0.95 6.71 1.69
C LYS A 185 0.46 6.15 1.45
N ASN A 186 0.64 5.34 0.40
CA ASN A 186 1.92 4.70 0.06
C ASN A 186 3.00 5.74 -0.24
N ALA A 187 2.64 6.81 -0.94
CA ALA A 187 3.54 7.93 -1.23
C ALA A 187 4.09 8.59 0.03
N ALA A 188 3.30 8.68 1.12
CA ALA A 188 3.79 9.15 2.41
C ALA A 188 4.50 8.04 3.22
N TYR A 189 4.04 6.79 3.10
CA TYR A 189 4.59 5.66 3.85
C TYR A 189 6.02 5.30 3.45
N LEU A 190 6.36 5.32 2.16
CA LEU A 190 7.71 4.96 1.69
C LEU A 190 8.82 5.83 2.31
N PRO A 191 8.71 7.18 2.30
CA PRO A 191 9.63 8.05 3.02
C PRO A 191 9.74 7.74 4.51
N PHE A 192 8.61 7.52 5.18
CA PHE A 192 8.57 7.13 6.59
C PHE A 192 9.34 5.82 6.81
N PHE A 193 9.04 4.79 6.03
CA PHE A 193 9.62 3.45 6.17
C PHE A 193 11.14 3.48 5.95
N LYS A 194 11.60 4.21 4.92
CA LYS A 194 13.03 4.36 4.63
C LYS A 194 13.81 4.93 5.82
N ALA A 195 13.31 6.01 6.41
CA ALA A 195 13.95 6.64 7.56
C ALA A 195 13.82 5.79 8.83
N ASN A 196 12.65 5.20 9.10
CA ASN A 196 12.44 4.33 10.25
C ASN A 196 13.34 3.08 10.21
N PHE A 197 13.49 2.45 9.04
CA PHE A 197 14.38 1.31 8.86
C PHE A 197 15.83 1.70 9.20
N GLN A 198 16.30 2.82 8.67
CA GLN A 198 17.65 3.33 8.95
C GLN A 198 17.84 3.70 10.43
N GLU A 199 16.81 4.21 11.08
CA GLU A 199 16.83 4.53 12.50
C GLU A 199 16.92 3.28 13.38
N ASN A 200 16.22 2.20 13.05
CA ASN A 200 16.38 0.92 13.74
C ASN A 200 17.83 0.39 13.62
N LEU A 201 18.47 0.54 12.45
CA LEU A 201 19.88 0.19 12.28
C LEU A 201 20.78 1.06 13.16
N LEU A 202 20.51 2.35 13.27
CA LEU A 202 21.23 3.27 14.13
C LEU A 202 21.10 2.88 15.60
N ILE A 203 19.89 2.65 16.12
CA ILE A 203 19.66 2.17 17.50
C ILE A 203 20.49 0.91 17.75
N GLY A 204 20.41 -0.07 16.86
CA GLY A 204 21.15 -1.33 16.99
C GLY A 204 22.67 -1.13 17.09
N SER A 205 23.18 -0.03 16.56
CA SER A 205 24.61 0.30 16.52
C SER A 205 25.10 1.05 17.75
N LEU A 206 24.20 1.75 18.45
CA LEU A 206 24.51 2.43 19.70
C LEU A 206 25.06 1.47 20.77
N GLY A 207 24.68 0.19 20.71
CA GLY A 207 25.21 -0.85 21.60
C GLY A 207 26.61 -1.38 21.24
N SER A 208 27.15 -1.05 20.07
CA SER A 208 28.45 -1.58 19.58
C SER A 208 29.67 -0.78 20.04
N HIS A 209 29.47 0.43 20.58
CA HIS A 209 30.52 1.43 20.85
C HIS A 209 31.42 1.78 19.64
N ASN A 210 31.04 1.38 18.42
CA ASN A 210 31.75 1.78 17.21
C ASN A 210 31.25 3.16 16.75
N VAL A 211 31.92 4.21 17.23
CA VAL A 211 31.59 5.61 16.90
C VAL A 211 31.54 5.86 15.39
N GLY A 212 32.40 5.21 14.60
CA GLY A 212 32.40 5.36 13.15
C GLY A 212 31.13 4.83 12.49
N ASP A 213 30.66 3.66 12.92
CA ASP A 213 29.42 3.04 12.44
C ASP A 213 28.18 3.85 12.86
N ILE A 214 28.15 4.33 14.11
CA ILE A 214 27.08 5.21 14.62
C ILE A 214 27.01 6.49 13.79
N GLN A 215 28.16 7.15 13.56
CA GLN A 215 28.23 8.38 12.78
C GLN A 215 27.76 8.16 11.34
N GLN A 216 28.18 7.06 10.71
CA GLN A 216 27.76 6.72 9.35
C GLN A 216 26.24 6.53 9.27
N LYS A 217 25.66 5.79 10.22
CA LYS A 217 24.22 5.51 10.26
C LYS A 217 23.39 6.74 10.59
N ALA A 218 23.90 7.65 11.42
CA ALA A 218 23.28 8.94 11.70
C ALA A 218 23.27 9.83 10.45
N SER A 219 24.39 9.92 9.72
CA SER A 219 24.43 10.69 8.47
C SER A 219 23.48 10.12 7.40
N ALA A 220 23.34 8.79 7.32
CA ALA A 220 22.35 8.16 6.45
C ALA A 220 20.90 8.47 6.89
N LEU A 221 20.62 8.41 8.20
CA LEU A 221 19.31 8.76 8.75
C LEU A 221 18.93 10.21 8.43
N GLN A 222 19.85 11.15 8.65
CA GLN A 222 19.66 12.56 8.32
C GLN A 222 19.35 12.75 6.83
N ALA A 223 20.11 12.10 5.95
CA ALA A 223 19.91 12.19 4.50
C ALA A 223 18.53 11.65 4.09
N PHE A 224 18.13 10.48 4.59
CA PHE A 224 16.81 9.90 4.27
C PHE A 224 15.66 10.68 4.88
N ALA A 225 15.82 11.24 6.08
CA ALA A 225 14.83 12.11 6.68
C ALA A 225 14.63 13.38 5.83
N GLN A 226 15.72 13.99 5.36
CA GLN A 226 15.67 15.17 4.51
C GLN A 226 15.04 14.86 3.13
N GLU A 227 15.48 13.80 2.47
CA GLU A 227 14.89 13.32 1.21
C GLU A 227 13.38 13.10 1.36
N GLY A 228 12.97 12.46 2.45
CA GLY A 228 11.58 12.24 2.76
C GLY A 228 10.81 13.55 2.93
N LEU A 229 11.35 14.50 3.70
CA LEU A 229 10.73 15.82 3.89
C LEU A 229 10.55 16.59 2.58
N ASP A 230 11.50 16.48 1.66
CA ASP A 230 11.42 17.10 0.35
C ASP A 230 10.36 16.41 -0.53
N SER A 231 10.30 15.08 -0.51
CA SER A 231 9.28 14.32 -1.24
C SER A 231 7.85 14.68 -0.80
N LEU A 232 7.63 14.85 0.51
CA LEU A 232 6.31 15.20 1.06
C LEU A 232 5.80 16.56 0.57
N GLN A 233 6.67 17.49 0.18
CA GLN A 233 6.26 18.81 -0.35
C GLN A 233 5.55 18.70 -1.70
N THR A 234 5.77 17.61 -2.42
CA THR A 234 5.15 17.36 -3.74
C THR A 234 3.80 16.66 -3.64
N ILE A 235 3.48 16.08 -2.48
CA ILE A 235 2.25 15.32 -2.25
C ILE A 235 1.13 16.30 -1.88
N GLN A 236 0.07 16.30 -2.67
CA GLN A 236 -1.13 17.08 -2.37
C GLN A 236 -1.99 16.39 -1.32
N ALA A 237 -2.77 17.17 -0.55
CA ALA A 237 -3.74 16.60 0.38
C ALA A 237 -4.83 15.80 -0.35
N TYR A 238 -5.17 14.61 0.15
CA TYR A 238 -6.24 13.79 -0.42
C TYR A 238 -7.59 14.28 0.10
N ASN A 239 -8.48 14.76 -0.77
CA ASN A 239 -9.78 15.32 -0.36
C ASN A 239 -9.66 16.36 0.78
N ASN A 240 -8.67 17.26 0.68
CA ASN A 240 -8.32 18.26 1.70
C ASN A 240 -7.86 17.68 3.06
N ASP A 241 -7.49 16.41 3.10
CA ASP A 241 -6.94 15.73 4.28
C ASP A 241 -5.41 15.55 4.13
N SER A 242 -4.65 16.35 4.89
CA SER A 242 -3.18 16.29 4.94
C SER A 242 -2.65 15.40 6.06
N SER A 243 -3.52 14.70 6.82
CA SER A 243 -3.13 14.06 8.08
C SER A 243 -1.96 13.08 7.96
N ILE A 244 -1.93 12.24 6.90
CA ILE A 244 -0.84 11.29 6.69
C ILE A 244 0.49 11.97 6.33
N ILE A 245 0.42 13.10 5.60
CA ILE A 245 1.57 13.91 5.22
C ILE A 245 2.13 14.58 6.48
N ASP A 246 1.24 15.20 7.27
CA ASP A 246 1.62 15.95 8.47
C ASP A 246 2.24 15.04 9.54
N VAL A 247 1.64 13.87 9.79
CA VAL A 247 2.20 12.93 10.78
C VAL A 247 3.51 12.33 10.32
N THR A 248 3.67 12.06 9.01
CA THR A 248 4.94 11.57 8.46
C THR A 248 6.02 12.66 8.57
N LYS A 249 5.68 13.91 8.26
CA LYS A 249 6.57 15.06 8.44
C LYS A 249 7.08 15.19 9.88
N LYS A 250 6.20 15.01 10.88
CA LYS A 250 6.61 15.04 12.30
C LYS A 250 7.67 13.99 12.61
N VAL A 251 7.46 12.75 12.16
CA VAL A 251 8.40 11.64 12.38
C VAL A 251 9.74 11.91 11.70
N LEU A 252 9.73 12.39 10.45
CA LEU A 252 10.97 12.71 9.72
C LEU A 252 11.73 13.88 10.35
N LEU A 253 11.04 14.90 10.85
CA LEU A 253 11.67 16.00 11.60
C LEU A 253 12.34 15.50 12.89
N PHE A 254 11.70 14.56 13.60
CA PHE A 254 12.28 13.91 14.76
C PHE A 254 13.56 13.14 14.39
N TYR A 255 13.54 12.30 13.36
CA TYR A 255 14.73 11.57 12.92
C TYR A 255 15.86 12.48 12.47
N LYS A 256 15.53 13.60 11.83
CA LYS A 256 16.51 14.62 11.47
C LYS A 256 17.15 15.25 12.71
N GLU A 257 16.36 15.66 13.71
CA GLU A 257 16.88 16.19 14.98
C GLU A 257 17.76 15.17 15.70
N GLU A 258 17.29 13.94 15.80
CA GLU A 258 18.02 12.85 16.44
C GLU A 258 19.40 12.66 15.81
N ALA A 259 19.46 12.59 14.48
CA ALA A 259 20.70 12.43 13.74
C ALA A 259 21.63 13.66 13.80
N GLU A 260 21.09 14.87 13.74
CA GLU A 260 21.86 16.12 13.66
C GLU A 260 22.35 16.63 15.01
N ILE A 261 21.62 16.34 16.08
CA ILE A 261 21.85 16.93 17.40
C ILE A 261 22.11 15.85 18.42
N SER A 262 21.15 14.96 18.63
CA SER A 262 21.20 14.04 19.77
C SER A 262 22.28 12.96 19.64
N VAL A 263 22.48 12.40 18.44
CA VAL A 263 23.50 11.38 18.21
C VAL A 263 24.93 11.93 18.37
N PRO A 264 25.28 13.12 17.84
CA PRO A 264 26.55 13.76 18.17
C PRO A 264 26.80 13.90 19.67
N GLU A 265 25.81 14.32 20.46
CA GLU A 265 25.96 14.40 21.92
C GLU A 265 26.22 13.02 22.55
N MET A 266 25.58 11.97 22.03
CA MET A 266 25.81 10.59 22.48
C MET A 266 27.22 10.10 22.13
N ILE A 267 27.71 10.45 20.95
CA ILE A 267 29.08 10.14 20.50
C ILE A 267 30.11 10.86 21.40
N ASP A 268 29.91 12.13 21.71
CA ASP A 268 30.80 12.90 22.58
C ASP A 268 30.94 12.24 23.95
N PHE A 269 29.82 11.78 24.52
CA PHE A 269 29.83 11.01 25.77
C PHE A 269 30.57 9.68 25.62
N MET A 270 30.35 8.92 24.54
CA MET A 270 31.07 7.66 24.29
C MET A 270 32.59 7.87 24.21
N LEU A 271 33.05 8.92 23.53
CA LEU A 271 34.47 9.26 23.43
C LEU A 271 35.06 9.69 24.79
N LEU A 272 34.30 10.43 25.59
CA LEU A 272 34.69 10.79 26.96
C LEU A 272 34.81 9.54 27.84
N ASN A 273 33.86 8.60 27.72
CA ASN A 273 33.86 7.33 28.45
C ASN A 273 35.05 6.44 28.05
N ASP A 274 35.41 6.41 26.76
CA ASP A 274 36.63 5.73 26.29
C ASP A 274 37.90 6.37 26.86
N LYS A 275 37.95 7.71 26.90
CA LYS A 275 39.09 8.45 27.43
C LYS A 275 39.32 8.15 28.92
N ILE A 276 38.26 8.18 29.74
CA ILE A 276 38.40 7.85 31.18
C ILE A 276 38.78 6.39 31.38
N THR A 277 38.24 5.47 30.59
CA THR A 277 38.57 4.03 30.67
C THR A 277 40.05 3.79 30.36
N LYS A 278 40.58 4.41 29.31
CA LYS A 278 42.01 4.33 28.97
C LYS A 278 42.90 4.95 30.05
N MET A 279 42.50 6.09 30.62
CA MET A 279 43.24 6.73 31.71
C MET A 279 43.25 5.87 32.98
N GLN A 280 42.11 5.25 33.31
CA GLN A 280 42.01 4.32 34.43
C GLN A 280 42.95 3.13 34.25
N GLN A 281 42.93 2.48 33.07
CA GLN A 281 43.81 1.36 32.75
C GLN A 281 45.30 1.76 32.82
N ALA A 282 45.65 2.94 32.31
CA ALA A 282 47.01 3.46 32.39
C ALA A 282 47.47 3.65 33.85
N LEU A 283 46.62 4.23 34.70
CA LEU A 283 46.90 4.38 36.14
C LEU A 283 47.00 3.04 36.88
N GLU A 284 46.11 2.10 36.59
CA GLU A 284 46.08 0.77 37.19
C GLU A 284 47.31 -0.06 36.82
N SER A 285 47.88 0.13 35.63
CA SER A 285 49.11 -0.53 35.20
C SER A 285 50.36 -0.07 35.97
N LYS A 286 50.31 1.09 36.65
CA LYS A 286 51.41 1.65 37.44
C LYS A 286 51.28 1.30 38.91
N LYS A 287 52.42 1.07 39.59
CA LYS A 287 52.45 0.98 41.06
C LYS A 287 52.05 2.34 41.64
N ALA A 288 51.41 2.33 42.81
CA ALA A 288 50.92 3.56 43.45
C ALA A 288 52.01 4.64 43.62
N LYS A 289 53.24 4.23 43.93
CA LYS A 289 54.39 5.14 44.08
C LYS A 289 54.91 5.76 42.76
N ASP A 290 54.53 5.18 41.61
CA ASP A 290 54.99 5.58 40.29
C ASP A 290 53.93 6.43 39.55
N ARG A 291 52.78 6.70 40.19
CA ARG A 291 51.73 7.60 39.68
C ARG A 291 52.06 9.04 40.04
N THR A 292 51.89 9.98 39.12
CA THR A 292 52.14 11.40 39.42
C THR A 292 50.87 12.10 39.92
N LYS A 293 51.04 13.24 40.59
CA LYS A 293 49.90 14.04 41.06
C LYS A 293 49.07 14.55 39.88
N GLU A 294 49.74 14.95 38.80
CA GLU A 294 49.13 15.46 37.58
C GLU A 294 48.21 14.40 36.94
N GLU A 295 48.62 13.13 36.91
CA GLU A 295 47.80 12.04 36.37
C GLU A 295 46.55 11.79 37.23
N ILE A 296 46.69 11.86 38.56
CA ILE A 296 45.55 11.71 39.48
C ILE A 296 44.59 12.89 39.36
N ASP A 297 45.11 14.11 39.24
CA ASP A 297 44.29 15.32 39.07
C ASP A 297 43.56 15.29 37.71
N GLU A 298 44.21 14.87 36.62
CA GLU A 298 43.57 14.69 35.32
C GLU A 298 42.46 13.62 35.36
N TYR A 299 42.73 12.46 35.96
CA TYR A 299 41.72 11.41 36.12
C TYR A 299 40.52 11.89 36.93
N ASN A 300 40.76 12.56 38.08
CA ASN A 300 39.70 13.11 38.91
C ASN A 300 38.86 14.16 38.17
N ASN A 301 39.47 14.95 37.30
CA ASN A 301 38.75 15.91 36.46
C ASN A 301 37.89 15.20 35.40
N LEU A 302 38.40 14.14 34.76
CA LEU A 302 37.62 13.31 33.83
C LEU A 302 36.44 12.64 34.53
N VAL A 303 36.63 12.11 35.75
CA VAL A 303 35.55 11.52 36.57
C VAL A 303 34.43 12.53 36.78
N LYS A 304 34.76 13.78 37.13
CA LYS A 304 33.76 14.84 37.31
C LYS A 304 33.00 15.13 36.02
N GLN A 305 33.70 15.23 34.88
CA GLN A 305 33.08 15.47 33.58
C GLN A 305 32.15 14.32 33.19
N VAL A 306 32.61 13.06 33.33
CA VAL A 306 31.79 11.87 33.04
C VAL A 306 30.53 11.83 33.89
N ASN A 307 30.63 12.14 35.19
CA ASN A 307 29.47 12.17 36.08
C ASN A 307 28.43 13.22 35.67
N THR A 308 28.85 14.32 35.05
CA THR A 308 27.94 15.32 34.49
C THR A 308 27.34 14.86 33.17
N GLU A 309 28.17 14.41 32.22
CA GLU A 309 27.73 14.04 30.88
C GLU A 309 26.90 12.75 30.86
N VAL A 310 27.13 11.80 31.78
CA VAL A 310 26.31 10.58 31.88
C VAL A 310 24.85 10.90 32.22
N ALA A 311 24.62 11.93 33.05
CA ALA A 311 23.27 12.36 33.38
C ALA A 311 22.56 12.97 32.16
N LYS A 312 23.30 13.75 31.35
CA LYS A 312 22.80 14.31 30.09
C LYS A 312 22.50 13.20 29.08
N PHE A 313 23.43 12.27 28.87
CA PHE A 313 23.28 11.11 27.99
C PHE A 313 22.03 10.30 28.34
N ASN A 314 21.85 9.94 29.61
CA ASN A 314 20.70 9.17 30.08
C ASN A 314 19.38 9.92 29.82
N LYS A 315 19.34 11.23 30.09
CA LYS A 315 18.16 12.07 29.83
C LYS A 315 17.83 12.17 28.34
N THR A 316 18.84 12.35 27.48
CA THR A 316 18.66 12.38 26.02
C THR A 316 18.12 11.05 25.52
N ASN A 317 18.69 9.92 25.97
CA ASN A 317 18.22 8.59 25.58
C ASN A 317 16.77 8.33 26.05
N GLU A 318 16.42 8.71 27.28
CA GLU A 318 15.06 8.57 27.78
C GLU A 318 14.07 9.43 26.97
N ARG A 319 14.41 10.69 26.69
CA ARG A 319 13.60 11.58 25.85
C ARG A 319 13.36 10.99 24.47
N LEU A 320 14.41 10.58 23.77
CA LEU A 320 14.31 10.01 22.42
C LEU A 320 13.41 8.77 22.39
N ASN A 321 13.54 7.88 23.38
CA ASN A 321 12.70 6.68 23.49
C ASN A 321 11.22 7.00 23.71
N GLN A 322 10.92 8.00 24.54
CA GLN A 322 9.55 8.46 24.79
C GLN A 322 8.96 9.12 23.53
N GLU A 323 9.67 10.08 22.94
CA GLU A 323 9.22 10.81 21.75
C GLU A 323 9.00 9.86 20.56
N ARG A 324 9.92 8.94 20.31
CA ARG A 324 9.78 7.92 19.26
C ARG A 324 8.53 7.07 19.46
N THR A 325 8.30 6.59 20.68
CA THR A 325 7.13 5.76 20.98
C THR A 325 5.83 6.53 20.71
N VAL A 326 5.76 7.79 21.12
CA VAL A 326 4.60 8.67 20.89
C VAL A 326 4.37 8.89 19.40
N LEU A 327 5.42 9.26 18.66
CA LEU A 327 5.33 9.58 17.24
C LEU A 327 4.96 8.36 16.38
N LEU A 328 5.53 7.19 16.66
CA LEU A 328 5.19 5.96 15.94
C LEU A 328 3.75 5.51 16.23
N THR A 329 3.29 5.67 17.47
CA THR A 329 1.90 5.38 17.84
C THR A 329 0.93 6.36 17.18
N GLU A 330 1.28 7.65 17.13
CA GLU A 330 0.50 8.67 16.41
C GLU A 330 0.43 8.36 14.92
N TRP A 331 1.57 8.02 14.30
CA TRP A 331 1.64 7.65 12.89
C TRP A 331 0.75 6.44 12.57
N GLU A 332 0.84 5.37 13.36
CA GLU A 332 -0.02 4.19 13.18
C GLU A 332 -1.51 4.55 13.30
N THR A 333 -1.86 5.35 14.31
CA THR A 333 -3.24 5.76 14.56
C THR A 333 -3.79 6.61 13.42
N VAL A 334 -3.05 7.63 12.98
CA VAL A 334 -3.44 8.49 11.87
C VAL A 334 -3.55 7.70 10.56
N SER A 335 -2.59 6.82 10.29
CA SER A 335 -2.58 5.93 9.12
C SER A 335 -3.83 5.03 9.05
N ASN A 336 -4.21 4.43 10.18
CA ASN A 336 -5.41 3.60 10.26
C ASN A 336 -6.70 4.42 10.13
N ASN A 337 -6.74 5.61 10.74
CA ASN A 337 -7.89 6.51 10.67
C ASN A 337 -8.07 7.07 9.26
N PHE A 338 -6.99 7.39 8.56
CA PHE A 338 -7.01 7.87 7.18
C PHE A 338 -7.66 6.83 6.26
N LEU A 339 -7.21 5.56 6.31
CA LEU A 339 -7.84 4.47 5.57
C LEU A 339 -9.32 4.31 5.95
N SER A 340 -9.63 4.32 7.25
CA SER A 340 -10.99 4.14 7.76
C SER A 340 -11.96 5.27 7.38
N LYS A 341 -11.44 6.47 7.12
CA LYS A 341 -12.19 7.67 6.75
C LYS A 341 -12.46 7.72 5.26
N HIS A 342 -11.46 7.39 4.44
CA HIS A 342 -11.52 7.60 2.99
C HIS A 342 -11.89 6.33 2.20
N ILE A 343 -11.69 5.14 2.76
CA ILE A 343 -12.16 3.89 2.15
C ILE A 343 -13.60 3.63 2.63
N PRO A 344 -14.59 3.53 1.72
CA PRO A 344 -15.98 3.29 2.09
C PRO A 344 -16.14 2.00 2.91
N LYS A 345 -17.02 2.03 3.92
CA LYS A 345 -17.28 0.85 4.75
C LYS A 345 -18.40 -0.04 4.21
N ASN A 346 -19.33 0.53 3.44
CA ASN A 346 -20.49 -0.16 2.88
C ASN A 346 -20.55 0.06 1.40
#